data_AF-A0A2Z6B252-F1
#
_entry.id   AF-A0A2Z6B252-F1
#
_cell.length_a   1.000
_cell.length_b   1.000
_cell.length_c   1.000
_cell.angle_alpha   90.00
_cell.angle_beta   90.00
_cell.angle_gamma   90.00
#
_symmetry.space_group_name_H-M   'P 1'
#
loop_
_entity.id
_entity.type
_entity.pdbx_description
1 polymer ?
#
loop_
_entity_poly.entity_id
_entity_poly.type
_entity_poly.pdbx_seq_one_letter_code
_entity_poly.pdbx_strand_id
1 'polypeptide(L)'
;MSKWIRSKLPEFVRDVLRDFCLVSRLLEHEFRHFDRTGHVDFNALKNLLGQEMNKGLLWRLKDTAHVLYKNDSASGASGSGMLGQFLDWSVGYIFHDAMKLKEDAYQQQNYAPWFRQLQDKELSGEHLAFSRELFGVLDQTNESIQREVNRIRFLLFNCRKLFMDYLPLHRENELLARFLFDQNDLVREVFGDSYAKLVANVYDEAPERLSLLAARSLRRGGWAEEAARALAEAERISPESQEVLQEKQRHGLA
;
A
#
# COMPACT_ATOMS: atom_id res chain seq x y z
N MET A 1 -17.94 0.59 18.19
CA MET A 1 -17.11 -0.51 17.64
C MET A 1 -17.60 -1.84 18.21
N SER A 2 -17.91 -2.84 17.37
CA SER A 2 -18.37 -4.16 17.85
C SER A 2 -17.23 -4.93 18.53
N LYS A 3 -17.56 -5.82 19.48
CA LYS A 3 -16.57 -6.60 20.25
C LYS A 3 -15.67 -7.47 19.36
N TRP A 4 -16.20 -7.94 18.23
CA TRP A 4 -15.46 -8.70 17.23
C TRP A 4 -14.41 -7.84 16.50
N ILE A 5 -14.76 -6.63 16.06
CA ILE A 5 -13.81 -5.74 15.36
C ILE A 5 -12.65 -5.36 16.29
N ARG A 6 -12.91 -5.09 17.57
CA ARG A 6 -11.84 -4.84 18.57
C ARG A 6 -10.87 -6.01 18.68
N SER A 7 -11.37 -7.24 18.69
CA SER A 7 -10.52 -8.43 18.78
C SER A 7 -9.66 -8.68 17.54
N LYS A 8 -10.03 -8.07 16.41
CA LYS A 8 -9.36 -8.22 15.11
C LYS A 8 -8.55 -7.00 14.68
N LEU A 9 -8.47 -5.98 15.53
CA LEU A 9 -7.74 -4.75 15.27
C LEU A 9 -6.27 -5.02 14.89
N PRO A 10 -5.52 -5.91 15.59
CA PRO A 10 -4.13 -6.18 15.22
C PRO A 10 -3.98 -6.74 13.80
N GLU A 11 -4.88 -7.64 13.40
CA GLU A 11 -4.92 -8.21 12.05
C GLU A 11 -5.21 -7.14 11.00
N PHE A 12 -6.20 -6.28 11.23
CA PHE A 12 -6.58 -5.21 10.31
C PHE A 12 -5.42 -4.22 10.08
N VAL A 13 -4.75 -3.77 11.14
CA VAL A 13 -3.61 -2.84 11.03
C VAL A 13 -2.48 -3.47 10.21
N ARG A 14 -2.15 -4.74 10.50
CA ARG A 14 -1.14 -5.49 9.74
C ARG A 14 -1.55 -5.64 8.28
N ASP A 15 -2.80 -6.04 8.02
CA ASP A 15 -3.32 -6.29 6.67
C ASP A 15 -3.36 -5.01 5.83
N VAL A 16 -3.77 -3.87 6.41
CA VAL A 16 -3.75 -2.58 5.71
C VAL A 16 -2.34 -2.18 5.33
N LEU A 17 -1.36 -2.27 6.25
CA LEU A 17 0.01 -1.92 5.92
C LEU A 17 0.61 -2.87 4.87
N ARG A 18 0.38 -4.18 5.00
CA ARG A 18 0.83 -5.18 4.02
C ARG A 18 0.27 -4.88 2.64
N ASP A 19 -1.04 -4.77 2.54
CA ASP A 19 -1.71 -4.58 1.26
C ASP A 19 -1.35 -3.20 0.67
N PHE A 20 -1.16 -2.16 1.49
CA PHE A 20 -0.63 -0.87 1.06
C PHE A 20 0.77 -0.99 0.45
N CYS A 21 1.69 -1.72 1.08
CA CYS A 21 3.04 -1.89 0.55
C CYS A 21 3.02 -2.65 -0.79
N LEU A 22 2.25 -3.73 -0.87
CA LEU A 22 2.10 -4.52 -2.09
C LEU A 22 1.49 -3.70 -3.24
N VAL A 23 0.42 -2.95 -2.96
CA VAL A 23 -0.21 -2.03 -3.92
C VAL A 23 0.77 -0.95 -4.37
N SER A 24 1.49 -0.34 -3.43
CA SER A 24 2.47 0.71 -3.72
C SER A 24 3.55 0.23 -4.68
N ARG A 25 4.09 -0.98 -4.44
CA ARG A 25 5.08 -1.61 -5.32
C ARG A 25 4.53 -1.88 -6.72
N LEU A 26 3.32 -2.45 -6.82
CA LEU A 26 2.71 -2.78 -8.10
C LEU A 26 2.41 -1.51 -8.92
N LEU A 27 1.88 -0.46 -8.28
CA LEU A 27 1.63 0.82 -8.93
C LEU A 27 2.94 1.53 -9.31
N GLU A 28 3.95 1.53 -8.47
CA GLU A 28 5.24 2.14 -8.78
C GLU A 28 5.94 1.44 -9.96
N HIS A 29 5.89 0.10 -10.02
CA HIS A 29 6.36 -0.64 -11.18
C HIS A 29 5.65 -0.21 -12.47
N GLU A 30 4.32 -0.10 -12.41
CA GLU A 30 3.51 0.33 -13.55
C GLU A 30 3.81 1.79 -13.94
N PHE A 31 3.95 2.69 -12.96
CA PHE A 31 4.20 4.08 -13.25
C PHE A 31 5.62 4.34 -13.78
N ARG A 32 6.62 3.53 -13.39
CA ARG A 32 7.94 3.54 -14.04
C ARG A 32 7.90 3.01 -15.46
N HIS A 33 7.01 2.08 -15.77
CA HIS A 33 6.76 1.66 -17.15
C HIS A 33 6.13 2.81 -17.95
N PHE A 34 5.12 3.46 -17.37
CA PHE A 34 4.48 4.64 -17.94
C PHE A 34 5.47 5.79 -18.19
N ASP A 35 6.33 6.14 -17.23
CA ASP A 35 7.32 7.22 -17.44
C ASP A 35 8.25 6.98 -18.63
N ARG A 36 8.50 5.71 -18.96
CA ARG A 36 9.38 5.31 -20.07
C ARG A 36 8.65 5.23 -21.41
N THR A 37 7.34 4.94 -21.39
CA THR A 37 6.59 4.55 -22.60
C THR A 37 5.41 5.46 -22.93
N GLY A 38 4.94 6.27 -21.99
CA GLY A 38 3.67 7.00 -22.08
C GLY A 38 2.43 6.10 -21.96
N HIS A 39 2.59 4.83 -21.61
CA HIS A 39 1.52 3.84 -21.59
C HIS A 39 1.38 3.14 -20.23
N VAL A 40 0.13 2.99 -19.80
CA VAL A 40 -0.25 2.19 -18.64
C VAL A 40 -0.89 0.89 -19.12
N ASP A 41 -0.50 -0.24 -18.53
CA ASP A 41 -1.08 -1.55 -18.83
C ASP A 41 -2.46 -1.71 -18.17
N PHE A 42 -3.49 -1.73 -19.03
CA PHE A 42 -4.86 -2.07 -18.66
C PHE A 42 -4.96 -3.36 -17.83
N ASN A 43 -4.26 -4.44 -18.21
CA ASN A 43 -4.36 -5.71 -17.53
C ASN A 43 -3.72 -5.66 -16.14
N ALA A 44 -2.62 -4.92 -15.98
CA ALA A 44 -2.02 -4.70 -14.68
C ALA A 44 -3.01 -4.03 -13.72
N LEU A 45 -3.67 -2.95 -14.16
CA LEU A 45 -4.69 -2.27 -13.35
C LEU A 45 -5.95 -3.09 -13.13
N LYS A 46 -6.43 -3.80 -14.16
CA LYS A 46 -7.58 -4.71 -14.06
C LYS A 46 -7.34 -5.79 -13.01
N ASN A 47 -6.15 -6.38 -12.97
CA ASN A 47 -5.80 -7.39 -11.98
C ASN A 47 -5.64 -6.80 -10.57
N LEU A 48 -5.07 -5.59 -10.47
CA LEU A 48 -4.90 -4.88 -9.20
C LEU A 48 -6.23 -4.51 -8.55
N LEU A 49 -7.21 -4.07 -9.34
CA LEU A 49 -8.55 -3.70 -8.91
C LEU A 49 -9.48 -4.91 -8.76
N GLY A 50 -9.34 -5.89 -9.66
CA GLY A 50 -10.23 -7.02 -9.79
C GLY A 50 -11.65 -6.62 -10.24
N GLN A 51 -12.63 -7.41 -9.83
CA GLN A 51 -14.05 -7.18 -10.06
C GLN A 51 -14.80 -7.24 -8.73
N GLU A 52 -16.05 -6.78 -8.69
CA GLU A 52 -16.84 -6.79 -7.45
C GLU A 52 -16.98 -8.20 -6.84
N MET A 53 -17.17 -9.22 -7.68
CA MET A 53 -17.27 -10.62 -7.29
C MET A 53 -15.91 -11.31 -7.07
N ASN A 54 -14.81 -10.68 -7.50
CA ASN A 54 -13.44 -11.18 -7.33
C ASN A 54 -12.49 -10.00 -7.10
N LYS A 55 -12.50 -9.51 -5.86
CA LYS A 55 -11.81 -8.26 -5.46
C LYS A 55 -10.30 -8.38 -5.62
N GLY A 56 -9.73 -7.44 -6.35
CA GLY A 56 -8.28 -7.30 -6.47
C GLY A 56 -7.67 -6.75 -5.18
N LEU A 57 -6.34 -6.71 -5.15
CA LEU A 57 -5.58 -6.29 -3.97
C LEU A 57 -5.92 -4.85 -3.54
N LEU A 58 -6.02 -3.90 -4.47
CA LEU A 58 -6.34 -2.50 -4.14
C LEU A 58 -7.77 -2.34 -3.61
N TRP A 59 -8.71 -3.15 -4.10
CA TRP A 59 -10.07 -3.17 -3.54
C TRP A 59 -10.05 -3.70 -2.11
N ARG A 60 -9.37 -4.82 -1.86
CA ARG A 60 -9.23 -5.38 -0.51
C ARG A 60 -8.58 -4.39 0.44
N LEU A 61 -7.52 -3.71 0.02
CA LEU A 61 -6.90 -2.62 0.80
C LEU A 61 -7.92 -1.56 1.17
N LYS A 62 -8.69 -1.05 0.21
CA LYS A 62 -9.72 -0.03 0.44
C LYS A 62 -10.80 -0.48 1.40
N ASP A 63 -11.31 -1.70 1.27
CA ASP A 63 -12.35 -2.20 2.16
C ASP A 63 -11.82 -2.46 3.58
N THR A 64 -10.63 -3.04 3.72
CA THR A 64 -9.98 -3.28 5.01
C THR A 64 -9.66 -1.96 5.71
N ALA A 65 -9.12 -0.96 4.98
CA ALA A 65 -8.87 0.38 5.49
C ALA A 65 -10.17 1.05 5.98
N HIS A 66 -11.23 0.97 5.18
CA HIS A 66 -12.52 1.55 5.56
C HIS A 66 -13.09 0.92 6.82
N VAL A 67 -13.00 -0.41 6.97
CA VAL A 67 -13.44 -1.10 8.20
C VAL A 67 -12.59 -0.67 9.39
N LEU A 68 -11.26 -0.62 9.26
CA LEU A 68 -10.34 -0.24 10.32
C LEU A 68 -10.63 1.19 10.81
N TYR A 69 -10.52 2.17 9.90
CA TYR A 69 -10.48 3.57 10.26
C TYR A 69 -11.84 4.15 10.63
N LYS A 70 -12.93 3.69 10.01
CA LYS A 70 -14.29 4.10 10.41
C LYS A 70 -14.58 3.73 11.86
N ASN A 71 -14.06 2.61 12.32
CA ASN A 71 -14.25 2.17 13.70
C ASN A 71 -13.31 2.89 14.68
N ASP A 72 -12.09 3.25 14.25
CA ASP A 72 -11.17 4.08 15.04
C ASP A 72 -11.76 5.49 15.27
N SER A 73 -12.30 6.14 14.24
CA SER A 73 -12.95 7.46 14.38
C SER A 73 -14.17 7.42 15.31
N ALA A 74 -14.90 6.29 15.35
CA ALA A 74 -16.04 6.11 16.24
C ALA A 74 -15.66 5.87 17.72
N SER A 75 -14.36 5.67 18.03
CA SER A 75 -13.89 5.38 19.39
C SER A 75 -13.56 6.64 20.21
N GLY A 76 -13.60 7.83 19.61
CA GLY A 76 -13.49 9.12 20.33
C GLY A 76 -12.08 9.49 20.82
N ALA A 77 -11.05 8.68 20.54
CA ALA A 77 -9.66 9.03 20.86
C ALA A 77 -9.16 10.10 19.88
N SER A 78 -9.09 11.35 20.36
CA SER A 78 -9.06 12.60 19.61
C SER A 78 -7.85 12.87 18.70
N GLY A 79 -6.87 11.96 18.61
CA GLY A 79 -5.76 12.00 17.64
C GLY A 79 -5.76 10.86 16.61
N SER A 80 -6.02 9.63 17.08
CA SER A 80 -6.05 8.42 16.21
C SER A 80 -7.15 8.47 15.14
N GLY A 81 -8.31 9.04 15.49
CA GLY A 81 -9.48 9.08 14.60
C GLY A 81 -9.30 9.96 13.37
N MET A 82 -8.48 11.02 13.47
CA MET A 82 -8.22 11.94 12.35
C MET A 82 -7.17 11.36 11.40
N LEU A 83 -6.08 10.80 11.92
CA LEU A 83 -5.07 10.12 11.10
C LEU A 83 -5.68 8.95 10.32
N GLY A 84 -6.50 8.14 11.00
CA GLY A 84 -7.24 7.05 10.35
C GLY A 84 -8.18 7.56 9.26
N GLN A 85 -8.90 8.66 9.49
CA GLN A 85 -9.78 9.24 8.48
C GLN A 85 -9.02 9.75 7.24
N PHE A 86 -7.86 10.38 7.41
CA PHE A 86 -7.02 10.79 6.28
C PHE A 86 -6.47 9.59 5.51
N LEU A 87 -6.10 8.51 6.20
CA LEU A 87 -5.69 7.26 5.55
C LEU A 87 -6.85 6.62 4.77
N ASP A 88 -8.06 6.56 5.34
CA ASP A 88 -9.25 6.04 4.66
C ASP A 88 -9.55 6.83 3.38
N TRP A 89 -9.57 8.16 3.48
CA TRP A 89 -9.79 9.03 2.33
C TRP A 89 -8.71 8.87 1.28
N SER A 90 -7.44 8.84 1.67
CA SER A 90 -6.33 8.73 0.73
C SER A 90 -6.37 7.40 -0.03
N VAL A 91 -6.63 6.29 0.66
CA VAL A 91 -6.79 4.97 0.04
C VAL A 91 -8.04 4.93 -0.86
N GLY A 92 -9.14 5.55 -0.44
CA GLY A 92 -10.35 5.68 -1.26
C GLY A 92 -10.11 6.45 -2.56
N TYR A 93 -9.39 7.58 -2.49
CA TYR A 93 -9.02 8.35 -3.68
C TYR A 93 -8.07 7.58 -4.60
N ILE A 94 -7.08 6.86 -4.05
CA ILE A 94 -6.21 5.98 -4.85
C ILE A 94 -7.04 4.94 -5.60
N PHE A 95 -8.02 4.31 -4.92
CA PHE A 95 -8.90 3.33 -5.55
C PHE A 95 -9.70 3.95 -6.72
N HIS A 96 -10.31 5.11 -6.52
CA HIS A 96 -11.11 5.76 -7.55
C HIS A 96 -10.27 6.28 -8.73
N ASP A 97 -9.11 6.86 -8.46
CA ASP A 97 -8.21 7.32 -9.52
C ASP A 97 -7.61 6.14 -10.29
N ALA A 98 -7.33 5.01 -9.64
CA ALA A 98 -6.91 3.77 -10.32
C ALA A 98 -8.02 3.18 -11.20
N MET A 99 -9.29 3.27 -10.77
CA MET A 99 -10.44 2.87 -11.59
C MET A 99 -10.54 3.72 -12.86
N LYS A 100 -10.40 5.05 -12.75
CA LYS A 100 -10.38 5.95 -13.91
C LYS A 100 -9.21 5.63 -14.84
N LEU A 101 -8.01 5.52 -14.26
CA LEU A 101 -6.79 5.22 -15.00
C LEU A 101 -6.90 3.89 -15.77
N LYS A 102 -7.58 2.89 -15.20
CA LYS A 102 -7.84 1.62 -15.88
C LYS A 102 -8.75 1.81 -17.10
N GLU A 103 -9.80 2.61 -17.01
CA GLU A 103 -10.67 2.90 -18.15
C GLU A 103 -9.93 3.72 -19.23
N ASP A 104 -9.13 4.70 -18.83
CA ASP A 104 -8.32 5.49 -19.78
C ASP A 104 -7.26 4.62 -20.47
N ALA A 105 -6.59 3.72 -19.74
CA ALA A 105 -5.66 2.75 -20.30
C ALA A 105 -6.35 1.79 -21.29
N TYR A 106 -7.58 1.34 -21.00
CA TYR A 106 -8.37 0.56 -21.93
C TYR A 106 -8.64 1.34 -23.22
N GLN A 107 -9.04 2.61 -23.10
CA GLN A 107 -9.32 3.45 -24.26
C GLN A 107 -8.06 3.66 -25.12
N GLN A 108 -6.92 3.95 -24.49
CA GLN A 108 -5.65 4.14 -25.17
C GLN A 108 -5.22 2.87 -25.92
N GLN A 109 -5.36 1.69 -25.32
CA GLN A 109 -4.95 0.43 -25.95
C GLN A 109 -5.85 0.00 -27.11
N ASN A 110 -7.17 0.20 -27.00
CA ASN A 110 -8.13 -0.34 -27.98
C ASN A 110 -8.50 0.67 -29.08
N TYR A 111 -8.59 1.96 -28.76
CA TYR A 111 -9.03 2.97 -29.74
C TYR A 111 -7.87 3.67 -30.44
N ALA A 112 -6.73 3.92 -29.78
CA ALA A 112 -5.60 4.62 -30.42
C ALA A 112 -5.07 3.93 -31.69
N PRO A 113 -5.06 2.59 -31.83
CA PRO A 113 -4.70 1.94 -33.09
C PRO A 113 -5.65 2.27 -34.23
N TRP A 114 -6.97 2.31 -33.97
CA TRP A 114 -7.99 2.66 -34.97
C TRP A 114 -7.80 4.08 -35.48
N PHE A 115 -7.48 5.01 -34.57
CA PHE A 115 -7.19 6.40 -34.91
C PHE A 115 -5.95 6.54 -35.80
N ARG A 116 -4.86 5.83 -35.50
CA ARG A 116 -3.66 5.83 -36.37
C ARG A 116 -3.98 5.34 -37.78
N GLN A 117 -4.77 4.28 -37.92
CA GLN A 117 -5.24 3.79 -39.22
C GLN A 117 -6.10 4.80 -39.97
N LEU A 118 -6.83 5.66 -39.27
CA LEU A 118 -7.65 6.71 -39.88
C LEU A 118 -6.77 7.85 -40.42
N GLN A 119 -5.64 8.12 -39.76
CA GLN A 119 -4.64 9.12 -40.16
C GLN A 119 -3.93 8.75 -41.46
N ASP A 120 -3.70 7.45 -41.68
CA ASP A 120 -3.08 6.93 -42.90
C ASP A 120 -4.00 6.97 -44.14
N LYS A 121 -5.27 7.36 -43.96
CA LYS A 121 -6.22 7.51 -45.07
C LYS A 121 -6.24 8.96 -45.54
N GLU A 122 -6.24 9.17 -46.86
CA GLU A 122 -6.54 10.48 -47.44
C GLU A 122 -8.02 10.83 -47.19
N LEU A 123 -8.26 11.56 -46.11
CA LEU A 123 -9.58 12.11 -45.77
C LEU A 123 -9.70 13.53 -46.32
N SER A 124 -10.82 13.84 -46.96
CA SER A 124 -11.12 15.17 -47.50
C SER A 124 -12.37 15.79 -46.87
N GLY A 125 -12.40 17.12 -46.80
CA GLY A 125 -13.58 17.88 -46.38
C GLY A 125 -13.97 17.64 -44.92
N GLU A 126 -15.27 17.46 -44.68
CA GLU A 126 -15.86 17.31 -43.35
C GLU A 126 -15.31 16.10 -42.57
N HIS A 127 -14.98 15.00 -43.24
CA HIS A 127 -14.40 13.82 -42.60
C HIS A 127 -13.02 14.09 -41.98
N LEU A 128 -12.23 14.99 -42.58
CA LEU A 128 -10.94 15.40 -42.02
C LEU A 128 -11.14 16.25 -40.74
N ALA A 129 -12.09 17.18 -40.75
CA ALA A 129 -12.42 17.98 -39.58
C ALA A 129 -12.90 17.10 -38.41
N PHE A 130 -13.85 16.19 -38.69
CA PHE A 130 -14.36 15.24 -37.69
C PHE A 130 -13.26 14.32 -37.14
N SER A 131 -12.34 13.84 -37.99
CA SER A 131 -11.22 13.03 -37.52
C SER A 131 -10.34 13.78 -36.52
N ARG A 132 -10.04 15.08 -36.75
CA ARG A 132 -9.23 15.92 -35.86
C ARG A 132 -9.88 16.12 -34.50
N GLU A 133 -11.19 16.34 -34.46
CA GLU A 133 -11.93 16.45 -33.20
C GLU A 133 -11.85 15.15 -32.39
N LEU A 134 -12.00 14.00 -33.05
CA LEU A 134 -11.86 12.71 -32.38
C LEU A 134 -10.41 12.42 -31.92
N PHE A 135 -9.39 12.89 -32.65
CA PHE A 135 -8.00 12.83 -32.17
C PHE A 135 -7.82 13.64 -30.88
N GLY A 136 -8.49 14.80 -30.77
CA GLY A 136 -8.48 15.59 -29.53
C GLY A 136 -9.00 14.84 -28.31
N VAL A 137 -9.85 13.82 -28.50
CA VAL A 137 -10.30 12.93 -27.39
C VAL A 137 -9.15 12.05 -26.89
N LEU A 138 -8.31 11.52 -27.77
CA LEU A 138 -7.13 10.74 -27.35
C LEU A 138 -6.12 11.58 -26.58
N ASP A 139 -5.90 12.83 -27.01
CA ASP A 139 -5.01 13.75 -26.30
C ASP A 139 -5.55 14.02 -24.88
N GLN A 140 -6.85 14.24 -24.74
CA GLN A 140 -7.51 14.36 -23.44
C GLN A 140 -7.38 13.09 -22.59
N THR A 141 -7.48 11.89 -23.19
CA THR A 141 -7.23 10.62 -22.50
C THR A 141 -5.78 10.55 -22.00
N ASN A 142 -4.79 10.92 -22.81
CA ASN A 142 -3.38 10.93 -22.39
C ASN A 142 -3.13 11.93 -21.24
N GLU A 143 -3.71 13.12 -21.32
CA GLU A 143 -3.65 14.11 -20.23
C GLU A 143 -4.32 13.59 -18.94
N SER A 144 -5.43 12.86 -19.07
CA SER A 144 -6.10 12.19 -17.96
C SER A 144 -5.19 11.14 -17.32
N ILE A 145 -4.59 10.24 -18.12
CA ILE A 145 -3.63 9.23 -17.62
C ILE A 145 -2.50 9.89 -16.81
N GLN A 146 -1.86 10.91 -17.38
CA GLN A 146 -0.78 11.64 -16.72
C GLN A 146 -1.24 12.25 -15.40
N ARG A 147 -2.43 12.85 -15.38
CA ARG A 147 -3.01 13.45 -14.18
C ARG A 147 -3.31 12.39 -13.11
N GLU A 148 -3.90 11.25 -13.46
CA GLU A 148 -4.28 10.24 -12.48
C GLU A 148 -3.03 9.58 -11.87
N VAL A 149 -2.02 9.27 -12.69
CA VAL A 149 -0.71 8.74 -12.24
C VAL A 149 -0.10 9.69 -11.19
N ASN A 150 -0.04 10.99 -11.49
CA ASN A 150 0.54 11.98 -10.58
C ASN A 150 -0.26 12.10 -9.27
N ARG A 151 -1.59 12.06 -9.34
CA ARG A 151 -2.46 12.11 -8.16
C ARG A 151 -2.28 10.88 -7.29
N ILE A 152 -2.20 9.68 -7.88
CA ILE A 152 -1.95 8.45 -7.13
C ILE A 152 -0.57 8.49 -6.47
N ARG A 153 0.49 8.90 -7.18
CA ARG A 153 1.83 9.07 -6.60
C ARG A 153 1.84 10.02 -5.40
N PHE A 154 1.16 11.15 -5.54
CA PHE A 154 1.00 12.13 -4.45
C PHE A 154 0.29 11.51 -3.24
N LEU A 155 -0.80 10.77 -3.46
CA LEU A 155 -1.55 10.12 -2.37
C LEU A 155 -0.72 9.02 -1.70
N LEU A 156 -0.02 8.17 -2.46
CA LEU A 156 0.88 7.15 -1.92
C LEU A 156 1.98 7.76 -1.04
N PHE A 157 2.57 8.88 -1.48
CA PHE A 157 3.56 9.62 -0.70
C PHE A 157 2.99 10.14 0.63
N ASN A 158 1.79 10.71 0.61
CA ASN A 158 1.15 11.19 1.84
C ASN A 158 0.70 10.04 2.75
N CYS A 159 0.23 8.92 2.22
CA CYS A 159 -0.05 7.72 3.01
C CYS A 159 1.18 7.25 3.78
N ARG A 160 2.37 7.22 3.15
CA ARG A 160 3.61 6.86 3.86
C ARG A 160 3.90 7.78 5.04
N LYS A 161 3.65 9.08 4.90
CA LYS A 161 3.77 10.04 6.00
C LYS A 161 2.76 9.76 7.10
N LEU A 162 1.49 9.60 6.74
CA LEU A 162 0.43 9.29 7.69
C LEU A 162 0.68 7.99 8.45
N PHE A 163 1.25 6.96 7.80
CA PHE A 163 1.65 5.72 8.48
C PHE A 163 2.76 5.93 9.52
N MET A 164 3.69 6.88 9.32
CA MET A 164 4.72 7.20 10.32
C MET A 164 4.12 7.76 11.62
N ASP A 165 2.94 8.38 11.55
CA ASP A 165 2.23 8.94 12.70
C ASP A 165 1.17 7.98 13.26
N TYR A 166 0.58 7.14 12.40
CA TYR A 166 -0.50 6.22 12.78
C TYR A 166 0.02 4.92 13.41
N LEU A 167 1.08 4.31 12.85
CA LEU A 167 1.58 3.01 13.32
C LEU A 167 2.16 2.99 14.74
N PRO A 168 2.77 4.08 15.28
CA PRO A 168 3.18 4.13 16.70
C PRO A 168 2.03 3.87 17.68
N LEU A 169 0.78 4.17 17.30
CA LEU A 169 -0.40 3.87 18.11
C LEU A 169 -0.64 2.35 18.27
N HIS A 170 0.03 1.54 17.46
CA HIS A 170 -0.08 0.08 17.41
C HIS A 170 1.26 -0.60 17.69
N ARG A 171 2.19 0.07 18.40
CA ARG A 171 3.56 -0.42 18.66
C ARG A 171 3.64 -1.79 19.36
N GLU A 172 2.62 -2.19 20.11
CA GLU A 172 2.54 -3.51 20.77
C GLU A 172 1.97 -4.61 19.86
N ASN A 173 1.62 -4.29 18.61
CA ASN A 173 1.04 -5.25 17.67
C ASN A 173 2.11 -6.22 17.15
N GLU A 174 2.16 -7.41 17.74
CA GLU A 174 3.07 -8.50 17.35
C GLU A 174 2.88 -8.98 15.89
N LEU A 175 1.68 -8.84 15.31
CA LEU A 175 1.46 -9.19 13.89
C LEU A 175 2.05 -8.13 12.96
N LEU A 176 1.95 -6.85 13.34
CA LEU A 176 2.60 -5.75 12.64
C LEU A 176 4.12 -5.91 12.68
N ALA A 177 4.68 -6.16 13.87
CA ALA A 177 6.11 -6.39 14.05
C ALA A 177 6.61 -7.57 13.22
N ARG A 178 5.90 -8.70 13.26
CA ARG A 178 6.20 -9.86 12.41
C ARG A 178 6.18 -9.51 10.92
N PHE A 179 5.19 -8.77 10.44
CA PHE A 179 5.14 -8.36 9.04
C PHE A 179 6.35 -7.47 8.67
N LEU A 180 6.64 -6.45 9.49
CA LEU A 180 7.79 -5.56 9.27
C LEU A 180 9.13 -6.32 9.26
N PHE A 181 9.24 -7.38 10.06
CA PHE A 181 10.42 -8.26 10.10
C PHE A 181 10.47 -9.22 8.91
N ASP A 182 9.41 -10.00 8.66
CA ASP A 182 9.36 -11.05 7.62
C ASP A 182 9.35 -10.46 6.20
N GLN A 183 8.81 -9.26 6.01
CA GLN A 183 8.69 -8.58 4.70
C GLN A 183 9.52 -7.29 4.66
N ASN A 184 10.67 -7.30 5.33
CA ASN A 184 11.51 -6.12 5.49
C ASN A 184 11.86 -5.45 4.17
N ASP A 185 12.25 -6.24 3.16
CA ASP A 185 12.64 -5.74 1.85
C ASP A 185 11.50 -5.00 1.14
N LEU A 186 10.27 -5.52 1.22
CA LEU A 186 9.08 -4.85 0.67
C LEU A 186 8.83 -3.51 1.36
N VAL A 187 8.93 -3.47 2.69
CA VAL A 187 8.70 -2.24 3.46
C VAL A 187 9.81 -1.22 3.16
N ARG A 188 11.07 -1.66 3.08
CA ARG A 188 12.21 -0.81 2.68
C ARG A 188 12.04 -0.25 1.27
N GLU A 189 11.58 -1.08 0.32
CA GLU A 189 11.30 -0.65 -1.05
C GLU A 189 10.26 0.48 -1.08
N VAL A 190 9.19 0.35 -0.29
CA VAL A 190 8.07 1.31 -0.29
C VAL A 190 8.41 2.58 0.48
N PHE A 191 9.05 2.47 1.65
CA PHE A 191 9.36 3.62 2.50
C PHE A 191 10.70 4.28 2.17
N GLY A 192 11.59 3.62 1.43
CA GLY A 192 12.89 4.13 1.02
C GLY A 192 13.68 4.69 2.19
N ASP A 193 14.21 5.91 2.02
CA ASP A 193 14.99 6.63 3.03
C ASP A 193 14.22 6.88 4.34
N SER A 194 12.88 6.84 4.31
CA SER A 194 12.06 7.01 5.51
C SER A 194 11.89 5.72 6.32
N TYR A 195 12.40 4.57 5.86
CA TYR A 195 12.25 3.29 6.56
C TYR A 195 12.86 3.30 7.96
N ALA A 196 14.08 3.81 8.12
CA ALA A 196 14.73 3.86 9.43
C ALA A 196 13.91 4.72 10.42
N LYS A 197 13.41 5.87 9.94
CA LYS A 197 12.55 6.76 10.72
C LYS A 197 11.20 6.13 11.05
N LEU A 198 10.62 5.36 10.12
CA LEU A 198 9.40 4.60 10.39
C LEU A 198 9.58 3.64 11.57
N VAL A 199 10.65 2.83 11.55
CA VAL A 199 10.91 1.86 12.63
C VAL A 199 11.18 2.58 13.95
N ALA A 200 12.01 3.63 13.94
CA ALA A 200 12.31 4.42 15.12
C ALA A 200 11.04 5.05 15.74
N ASN A 201 10.17 5.63 14.90
CA ASN A 201 8.89 6.20 15.34
C ASN A 201 7.95 5.14 15.93
N VAL A 202 7.83 3.97 15.30
CA VAL A 202 6.92 2.92 15.77
C VAL A 202 7.37 2.37 17.13
N TYR A 203 8.67 2.27 17.36
CA TYR A 203 9.23 1.62 18.55
C TYR A 203 9.95 2.56 19.52
N ASP A 204 9.65 3.86 19.49
CA ASP A 204 10.17 4.87 20.43
C ASP A 204 11.70 4.87 20.59
N GLU A 205 12.45 4.82 19.48
CA GLU A 205 13.92 4.72 19.47
C GLU A 205 14.49 3.44 20.13
N ALA A 206 13.66 2.41 20.33
CA ALA A 206 14.06 1.06 20.75
C ALA A 206 13.86 0.06 19.58
N PRO A 207 14.70 0.10 18.53
CA PRO A 207 14.51 -0.69 17.31
C PRO A 207 14.56 -2.21 17.53
N GLU A 208 15.17 -2.70 18.61
CA GLU A 208 15.14 -4.12 18.99
C GLU A 208 13.72 -4.64 19.24
N ARG A 209 12.77 -3.76 19.62
CA ARG A 209 11.38 -4.13 19.89
C ARG A 209 10.69 -4.71 18.66
N LEU A 210 11.07 -4.26 17.46
CA LEU A 210 10.61 -4.85 16.20
C LEU A 210 10.89 -6.36 16.19
N SER A 211 12.16 -6.72 16.34
CA SER A 211 12.61 -8.11 16.25
C SER A 211 12.12 -8.95 17.43
N LEU A 212 12.04 -8.36 18.63
CA LEU A 212 11.50 -9.01 19.82
C LEU A 212 10.01 -9.36 19.70
N LEU A 213 9.18 -8.41 19.24
CA LEU A 213 7.75 -8.64 19.05
C LEU A 213 7.47 -9.60 17.88
N ALA A 214 8.29 -9.54 16.82
CA ALA A 214 8.27 -10.53 15.75
C ALA A 214 8.57 -11.94 16.27
N ALA A 215 9.60 -12.11 17.10
CA ALA A 215 9.95 -13.40 17.72
C ALA A 215 8.79 -13.96 18.56
N ARG A 216 8.15 -13.13 19.40
CA ARG A 216 6.96 -13.52 20.19
C ARG A 216 5.82 -14.01 19.30
N SER A 217 5.53 -13.27 18.22
CA SER A 217 4.51 -13.61 17.22
C SER A 217 4.78 -14.95 16.55
N LEU A 218 6.02 -15.15 16.09
CA LEU A 218 6.47 -16.36 15.40
C LEU A 218 6.43 -17.57 16.33
N ARG A 219 6.90 -17.44 17.57
CA ARG A 219 6.84 -18.49 18.59
C ARG A 219 5.41 -18.93 18.86
N ARG A 220 4.49 -17.98 19.09
CA ARG A 220 3.07 -18.29 19.31
C ARG A 220 2.43 -18.98 18.10
N GLY A 221 2.92 -18.68 16.89
CA GLY A 221 2.50 -19.33 15.66
C GLY A 221 3.17 -20.68 15.37
N GLY A 222 4.09 -21.17 16.23
CA GLY A 222 4.80 -22.45 16.05
C GLY A 222 6.03 -22.39 15.14
N TRP A 223 6.49 -21.21 14.74
CA TRP A 223 7.62 -21.00 13.82
C TRP A 223 8.93 -20.83 14.63
N ALA A 224 9.45 -21.94 15.15
CA ALA A 224 10.54 -21.92 16.14
C ALA A 224 11.86 -21.36 15.58
N GLU A 225 12.24 -21.76 14.37
CA GLU A 225 13.49 -21.30 13.73
C GLU A 225 13.44 -19.82 13.38
N GLU A 226 12.34 -19.37 12.77
CA GLU A 226 12.10 -17.96 12.45
C GLU A 226 12.14 -17.10 13.71
N ALA A 227 11.50 -17.57 14.79
CA ALA A 227 11.47 -16.84 16.04
C ALA A 227 12.85 -16.74 16.68
N ALA A 228 13.67 -17.80 16.61
CA ALA A 228 15.06 -17.76 17.06
C ALA A 228 15.90 -16.76 16.24
N ARG A 229 15.71 -16.69 14.92
CA ARG A 229 16.38 -15.68 14.06
C ARG A 229 15.99 -14.25 14.45
N ALA A 230 14.70 -14.01 14.66
CA ALA A 230 14.21 -12.70 15.09
C ALA A 230 14.76 -12.32 16.48
N LEU A 231 14.82 -13.28 17.40
CA LEU A 231 15.35 -13.02 18.73
C LEU A 231 16.86 -12.75 18.74
N ALA A 232 17.63 -13.47 17.92
CA ALA A 232 19.06 -13.21 17.74
C ALA A 232 19.33 -11.80 17.19
N GLU A 233 18.47 -11.29 16.29
CA GLU A 233 18.55 -9.91 15.80
C GLU A 233 18.23 -8.90 16.91
N ALA A 234 17.22 -9.16 17.74
CA ALA A 234 16.89 -8.31 18.89
C ALA A 234 18.06 -8.23 19.89
N GLU A 235 18.70 -9.37 20.18
CA GLU A 235 19.88 -9.46 21.04
C GLU A 235 21.09 -8.74 20.45
N ARG A 236 21.30 -8.84 19.13
CA ARG A 236 22.39 -8.11 18.45
C ARG A 236 22.24 -6.60 18.57
N ILE A 237 21.00 -6.09 18.55
CA ILE A 237 20.70 -4.65 18.66
C ILE A 237 20.81 -4.20 20.13
N SER A 238 20.28 -4.98 21.07
CA SER A 238 20.24 -4.63 22.49
C SER A 238 20.51 -5.86 23.38
N PRO A 239 21.81 -6.21 23.57
CA PRO A 239 22.20 -7.44 24.30
C PRO A 239 21.80 -7.42 25.79
N GLU A 240 21.75 -6.23 26.39
CA GLU A 240 21.46 -6.03 27.81
C GLU A 240 19.95 -5.88 28.09
N SER A 241 19.10 -5.93 27.05
CA SER A 241 17.66 -5.79 27.21
C SER A 241 17.08 -6.95 28.03
N GLN A 242 16.53 -6.62 29.20
CA GLN A 242 15.89 -7.62 30.06
C GLN A 242 14.74 -8.35 29.36
N GLU A 243 13.99 -7.67 28.49
CA GLU A 243 12.90 -8.30 27.74
C GLU A 243 13.41 -9.33 26.72
N VAL A 244 14.55 -9.06 26.08
CA VAL A 244 15.18 -9.98 25.12
C VAL A 244 15.68 -11.23 25.87
N LEU A 245 16.37 -11.03 26.99
CA LEU A 245 16.86 -12.13 27.84
C LEU A 245 15.71 -13.01 28.36
N GLN A 246 14.60 -12.40 28.80
CA GLN A 246 13.40 -13.13 29.23
C GLN A 246 12.77 -13.94 28.09
N GLU A 247 12.71 -13.39 26.88
CA GLU A 247 12.18 -14.14 25.74
C GLU A 247 13.11 -15.29 25.33
N LYS A 248 14.45 -15.15 25.46
CA LYS A 248 15.40 -16.27 25.24
C LYS A 248 15.16 -17.44 26.17
N GLN A 249 14.88 -17.17 27.44
CA GLN A 249 14.51 -18.22 28.40
C GLN A 249 13.24 -18.96 27.97
N ARG A 250 12.24 -18.24 27.44
CA ARG A 250 11.00 -18.84 26.92
C ARG A 250 11.19 -19.65 25.64
N HIS A 251 12.26 -19.38 24.90
CA HIS A 251 12.67 -20.12 23.71
C HIS A 251 13.54 -21.35 24.00
N GLY A 252 13.98 -21.54 25.25
CA GLY A 252 14.97 -22.59 25.58
C GLY A 252 16.34 -22.31 24.97
N LEU A 253 16.65 -21.04 24.69
CA LEU A 253 17.91 -20.56 24.09
C LEU A 253 18.81 -19.82 25.12
N ALA A 254 18.57 -20.06 26.41
CA ALA A 254 19.33 -19.49 27.53
C ALA A 254 20.37 -20.49 28.05
#